data_AF-A0A318D6X9-F1
#
_entry.id   AF-A0A318D6X9-F1
#
_cell.length_a   1.000
_cell.length_b   1.000
_cell.length_c   1.000
_cell.angle_alpha   90.00
_cell.angle_beta   90.00
_cell.angle_gamma   90.00
#
_symmetry.space_group_name_H-M   'P 1'
#
loop_
_entity.id
_entity.type
_entity.pdbx_description
1 polymer ?
#
loop_
_entity_poly.entity_id
_entity_poly.type
_entity_poly.pdbx_seq_one_letter_code
_entity_poly.pdbx_strand_id
1 'polypeptide(L)'
;MIIRVLLVAFCLSMSGAAWSAAYLKIGDIEGESRAEGHEGEIDVLSWSWGADTNRRRGCVRDFNFVKSIDKSSAPILMGQIIQEVYPEALLTVEHTGSSQRDRFEFLTLRFRNVRVESFNTGGSDGSNFSEQVSFNFEEVEYSYTPRRQDGSEGSPVTATISARQCRNN
;
A
#
# COMPACT_ATOMS: atom_id res chain seq x y z
N MET A 1 -24.06 -54.79 -24.30
CA MET A 1 -24.27 -54.25 -22.94
C MET A 1 -23.60 -52.89 -22.90
N ILE A 2 -24.39 -51.82 -22.98
CA ILE A 2 -23.94 -50.43 -23.20
C ILE A 2 -23.55 -49.82 -21.85
N ILE A 3 -22.27 -49.50 -21.65
CA ILE A 3 -21.79 -48.80 -20.46
C ILE A 3 -21.85 -47.28 -20.73
N ARG A 4 -22.78 -46.60 -20.07
CA ARG A 4 -22.86 -45.13 -20.01
C ARG A 4 -21.75 -44.62 -19.08
N VAL A 5 -20.73 -43.98 -19.64
CA VAL A 5 -19.75 -43.21 -18.86
C VAL A 5 -20.38 -41.86 -18.53
N LEU A 6 -20.87 -41.71 -17.29
CA LEU A 6 -21.22 -40.41 -16.74
C LEU A 6 -19.91 -39.66 -16.45
N LEU A 7 -19.66 -38.60 -17.22
CA LEU A 7 -18.54 -37.69 -17.01
C LEU A 7 -18.93 -36.74 -15.87
N VAL A 8 -18.52 -37.09 -14.65
CA VAL A 8 -18.64 -36.19 -13.49
C VAL A 8 -17.53 -35.15 -13.62
N ALA A 9 -17.88 -33.94 -14.02
CA ALA A 9 -16.97 -32.79 -13.97
C ALA A 9 -16.70 -32.46 -12.50
N PHE A 10 -15.59 -32.97 -11.97
CA PHE A 10 -15.06 -32.58 -10.68
C PHE A 10 -14.52 -31.15 -10.82
N CYS A 11 -15.38 -30.17 -10.57
CA CYS A 11 -14.98 -28.77 -10.47
C CYS A 11 -14.13 -28.64 -9.20
N LEU A 12 -12.80 -28.79 -9.35
CA LEU A 12 -11.84 -28.37 -8.34
C LEU A 12 -12.08 -26.88 -8.09
N SER A 13 -12.79 -26.55 -7.02
CA SER A 13 -12.77 -25.20 -6.48
C SER A 13 -11.33 -24.93 -6.08
N MET A 14 -10.57 -24.24 -6.94
CA MET A 14 -9.31 -23.65 -6.56
C MET A 14 -9.64 -22.64 -5.45
N SER A 15 -9.44 -23.05 -4.20
CA SER A 15 -9.38 -22.09 -3.10
C SER A 15 -8.22 -21.16 -3.41
N GLY A 16 -8.51 -19.94 -3.87
CA GLY A 16 -7.50 -18.91 -4.05
C GLY A 16 -6.78 -18.71 -2.72
N ALA A 17 -5.44 -18.68 -2.75
CA ALA A 17 -4.69 -18.30 -1.57
C ALA A 17 -5.05 -16.86 -1.21
N ALA A 18 -5.41 -16.62 0.04
CA ALA A 18 -5.62 -15.26 0.52
C ALA A 18 -4.28 -14.50 0.45
N TRP A 19 -4.29 -13.33 -0.17
CA TRP A 19 -3.13 -12.46 -0.27
C TRP A 19 -3.54 -11.03 0.04
N SER A 20 -2.61 -10.25 0.57
CA SER A 20 -2.82 -8.82 0.80
C SER A 20 -1.98 -8.05 -0.20
N ALA A 21 -2.56 -7.00 -0.77
CA ALA A 21 -1.87 -6.08 -1.68
C ALA A 21 -1.91 -4.68 -1.09
N ALA A 22 -0.92 -3.88 -1.46
CA ALA A 22 -0.84 -2.48 -1.06
C ALA A 22 -0.56 -1.63 -2.30
N TYR A 23 -1.30 -0.54 -2.42
CA TYR A 23 -1.22 0.40 -3.52
C TYR A 23 -0.97 1.79 -2.95
N LEU A 24 -0.14 2.57 -3.64
CA LEU A 24 0.22 3.90 -3.21
C LEU A 24 0.02 4.89 -4.36
N LYS A 25 -0.76 5.93 -4.09
CA LYS A 25 -0.88 7.11 -4.95
C LYS A 25 -0.13 8.28 -4.32
N ILE A 26 0.73 8.96 -5.08
CA ILE A 26 1.49 10.14 -4.61
C ILE A 26 1.21 11.30 -5.57
N GLY A 27 0.36 12.25 -5.18
CA GLY A 27 -0.10 13.31 -6.07
C GLY A 27 -0.62 12.76 -7.41
N ASP A 28 -0.09 13.30 -8.51
CA ASP A 28 -0.39 12.87 -9.88
C ASP A 28 0.70 11.92 -10.46
N ILE A 29 1.55 11.34 -9.60
CA ILE A 29 2.56 10.39 -10.04
C ILE A 29 1.90 9.07 -10.39
N GLU A 30 2.07 8.71 -11.66
CA GLU A 30 1.57 7.49 -12.26
C GLU A 30 2.51 6.31 -11.99
N GLY A 31 2.00 5.20 -11.46
CA GLY A 31 2.62 3.88 -11.34
C GLY A 31 1.99 2.84 -12.26
N GLU A 32 2.50 1.61 -12.29
CA GLU A 32 2.10 0.61 -13.30
C GLU A 32 1.03 -0.40 -12.87
N SER A 33 0.39 -0.20 -11.71
CA SER A 33 -0.61 -1.15 -11.23
C SER A 33 -1.76 -1.33 -12.22
N ARG A 34 -2.22 -2.57 -12.33
CA ARG A 34 -3.37 -2.99 -13.15
C ARG A 34 -4.50 -3.57 -12.30
N ALA A 35 -4.39 -3.42 -10.98
CA ALA A 35 -5.40 -3.90 -10.07
C ALA A 35 -6.68 -3.06 -10.22
N GLU A 36 -7.82 -3.75 -10.24
CA GLU A 36 -9.12 -3.12 -10.41
C GLU A 36 -9.43 -2.17 -9.25
N GLY A 37 -9.55 -0.87 -9.54
CA GLY A 37 -9.73 0.18 -8.53
C GLY A 37 -8.44 0.91 -8.15
N HIS A 38 -7.28 0.39 -8.57
CA HIS A 38 -5.95 0.95 -8.30
C HIS A 38 -5.13 1.10 -9.59
N GLU A 39 -5.78 1.17 -10.75
CA GLU A 39 -5.09 1.31 -12.02
C GLU A 39 -4.27 2.60 -12.07
N GLY A 40 -2.99 2.49 -12.45
CA GLY A 40 -2.10 3.63 -12.49
C GLY A 40 -1.51 4.03 -11.13
N GLU A 41 -1.85 3.33 -10.05
CA GLU A 41 -1.16 3.50 -8.76
C GLU A 41 0.15 2.70 -8.72
N ILE A 42 0.94 2.90 -7.67
CA ILE A 42 2.20 2.21 -7.44
C ILE A 42 1.92 0.91 -6.67
N ASP A 43 2.35 -0.23 -7.21
CA ASP A 43 2.35 -1.50 -6.47
C ASP A 43 3.41 -1.47 -5.36
N VAL A 44 2.98 -1.60 -4.11
CA VAL A 44 3.86 -1.59 -2.93
C VAL A 44 4.19 -3.01 -2.50
N LEU A 45 5.49 -3.35 -2.53
CA LEU A 45 6.01 -4.66 -2.13
C LEU A 45 6.07 -4.82 -0.61
N SER A 46 6.40 -3.74 0.09
CA SER A 46 6.36 -3.68 1.56
C SER A 46 6.31 -2.24 2.03
N TRP A 47 5.81 -2.01 3.24
CA TRP A 47 5.78 -0.70 3.84
C TRP A 47 5.95 -0.80 5.36
N SER A 48 6.39 0.30 5.97
CA SER A 48 6.45 0.44 7.41
C SER A 48 6.28 1.90 7.81
N TRP A 49 5.63 2.09 8.94
CA TRP A 49 5.46 3.39 9.57
C TRP A 49 5.32 3.21 11.07
N GLY A 50 5.67 4.24 11.83
CA GLY A 50 5.64 4.16 13.28
C GLY A 50 5.70 5.53 13.95
N ALA A 51 5.45 5.50 15.25
CA ALA A 51 5.55 6.65 16.13
C ALA A 51 6.39 6.28 17.35
N ASP A 52 6.96 7.30 17.98
CA ASP A 52 7.76 7.19 19.19
C ASP A 52 7.23 8.15 20.27
N THR A 53 7.47 7.84 21.54
CA THR A 53 7.06 8.68 22.66
C THR A 53 8.07 8.64 23.80
N ASN A 54 8.45 9.81 24.30
CA ASN A 54 9.34 9.92 25.46
C ASN A 54 8.58 10.26 26.76
N ARG A 55 7.36 9.74 26.94
CA ARG A 55 6.43 10.01 28.06
C ARG A 55 5.93 11.45 28.20
N ARG A 56 6.55 12.42 27.51
CA ARG A 56 6.14 13.84 27.53
C ARG A 56 5.61 14.31 26.20
N ARG A 57 6.08 13.75 25.08
CA ARG A 57 5.62 14.11 23.74
C ARG A 57 5.80 12.96 22.75
N GLY A 58 4.78 12.71 21.93
CA GLY A 58 4.88 11.82 20.78
C GLY A 58 5.58 12.47 19.59
N CYS A 59 6.10 11.65 18.69
CA CYS A 59 6.52 12.04 17.35
C CYS A 59 6.24 10.90 16.38
N VAL A 60 6.11 11.21 15.10
CA VAL A 60 5.94 10.23 14.02
C VAL A 60 7.26 10.07 13.26
N ARG A 61 7.47 8.89 12.70
CA ARG A 61 8.58 8.61 11.78
C ARG A 61 8.11 8.87 10.34
N ASP A 62 9.06 8.95 9.42
CA ASP A 62 8.76 8.90 7.99
C ASP A 62 8.03 7.60 7.61
N PHE A 63 7.18 7.68 6.61
CA PHE A 63 6.61 6.50 5.98
C PHE A 63 7.66 5.90 5.03
N ASN A 64 7.90 4.59 5.13
CA ASN A 64 8.87 3.89 4.31
C ASN A 64 8.16 2.84 3.47
N PHE A 65 8.51 2.72 2.20
CA PHE A 65 7.97 1.69 1.32
C PHE A 65 9.02 1.17 0.35
N VAL A 66 8.77 -0.05 -0.14
CA VAL A 66 9.55 -0.69 -1.19
C VAL A 66 8.65 -0.96 -2.38
N LYS A 67 9.15 -0.64 -3.57
CA LYS A 67 8.46 -0.88 -4.85
C LYS A 67 9.42 -1.47 -5.87
N SER A 68 8.87 -2.07 -6.92
CA SER A 68 9.65 -2.38 -8.13
C SER A 68 9.98 -1.09 -8.89
N ILE A 69 10.99 -1.15 -9.76
CA ILE A 69 11.22 -0.08 -10.74
C ILE A 69 10.03 -0.06 -11.71
N ASP A 70 9.40 1.11 -11.88
CA ASP A 70 8.26 1.34 -12.78
C ASP A 70 8.24 2.80 -13.27
N LYS A 71 7.24 3.21 -14.06
CA LYS A 71 7.15 4.59 -14.56
C LYS A 71 7.12 5.69 -13.47
N SER A 72 6.81 5.37 -12.21
CA SER A 72 6.83 6.33 -11.10
C SER A 72 8.26 6.63 -10.58
N SER A 73 9.24 5.80 -10.91
CA SER A 73 10.61 5.91 -10.41
C SER A 73 11.26 7.28 -10.72
N ALA A 74 11.20 7.71 -11.98
CA ALA A 74 11.79 8.97 -12.41
C ALA A 74 11.15 10.22 -11.76
N PRO A 75 9.81 10.38 -11.73
CA PRO A 75 9.19 11.53 -11.06
C PRO A 75 9.42 11.53 -9.55
N ILE A 76 9.41 10.39 -8.86
CA ILE A 76 9.72 10.33 -7.42
C ILE A 76 11.16 10.79 -7.15
N LEU A 77 12.13 10.31 -7.94
CA LEU A 77 13.53 10.73 -7.83
C LEU A 77 13.67 12.23 -8.09
N MET A 78 13.00 12.76 -9.12
CA MET A 78 13.02 14.19 -9.42
C MET A 78 12.42 15.00 -8.27
N GLY A 79 11.27 14.56 -7.74
CA GLY A 79 10.60 15.15 -6.57
C GLY A 79 11.49 15.23 -5.34
N GLN A 80 12.25 14.16 -5.07
CA GLN A 80 13.26 14.14 -4.00
C GLN A 80 14.35 15.20 -4.24
N ILE A 81 14.91 15.27 -5.46
CA ILE A 81 15.99 16.21 -5.80
C ILE A 81 15.54 17.67 -5.67
N ILE A 82 14.34 17.99 -6.16
CA ILE A 82 13.82 19.36 -6.14
C ILE A 82 13.07 19.72 -4.86
N GLN A 83 12.91 18.76 -3.94
CA GLN A 83 12.13 18.92 -2.72
C GLN A 83 10.70 19.39 -3.04
N GLU A 84 10.03 18.64 -3.91
CA GLU A 84 8.62 18.86 -4.22
C GLU A 84 7.73 18.56 -2.99
N VAL A 85 6.62 19.29 -2.88
CA VAL A 85 5.56 18.99 -1.89
C VAL A 85 4.35 18.47 -2.63
N TYR A 86 4.03 17.20 -2.41
CA TYR A 86 2.82 16.58 -2.93
C TYR A 86 1.66 16.85 -1.98
N PRO A 87 0.50 17.34 -2.46
CA PRO A 87 -0.64 17.65 -1.58
C PRO A 87 -1.16 16.42 -0.80
N GLU A 88 -1.09 15.24 -1.42
CA GLU A 88 -1.56 13.98 -0.83
C GLU A 88 -0.68 12.81 -1.25
N ALA A 89 -0.49 11.86 -0.34
CA ALA A 89 -0.23 10.47 -0.70
C ALA A 89 -1.25 9.56 -0.01
N LEU A 90 -1.74 8.54 -0.71
CA LEU A 90 -2.74 7.60 -0.20
C LEU A 90 -2.19 6.19 -0.33
N LEU A 91 -1.91 5.56 0.81
CA LEU A 91 -1.73 4.10 0.87
C LEU A 91 -3.09 3.45 1.06
N THR A 92 -3.39 2.47 0.21
CA THR A 92 -4.53 1.58 0.38
C THR A 92 -4.03 0.15 0.51
N VAL A 93 -4.50 -0.56 1.53
CA VAL A 93 -4.18 -1.96 1.76
C VAL A 93 -5.47 -2.77 1.70
N GLU A 94 -5.46 -3.75 0.81
CA GLU A 94 -6.58 -4.65 0.61
C GLU A 94 -6.24 -6.07 1.06
N HIS A 95 -7.29 -6.78 1.42
CA HIS A 95 -7.25 -8.22 1.61
C HIS A 95 -8.09 -8.86 0.51
N THR A 96 -7.47 -9.75 -0.27
CA THR A 96 -8.20 -10.62 -1.20
C THR A 96 -8.35 -12.00 -0.54
N GLY A 97 -9.60 -12.41 -0.34
CA GLY A 97 -9.96 -13.73 0.21
C GLY A 97 -9.77 -14.86 -0.80
N SER A 98 -10.64 -15.87 -0.77
CA SER A 98 -10.56 -17.02 -1.68
C SER A 98 -11.00 -16.70 -3.11
N SER A 99 -11.68 -15.58 -3.33
CA SER A 99 -12.03 -15.05 -4.64
C SER A 99 -11.84 -13.53 -4.72
N GLN A 100 -11.70 -13.00 -5.94
CA GLN A 100 -11.63 -11.55 -6.18
C GLN A 100 -12.89 -10.80 -5.73
N ARG A 101 -14.03 -11.50 -5.61
CA ARG A 101 -15.28 -10.93 -5.04
C ARG A 101 -15.20 -10.74 -3.52
N ASP A 102 -14.20 -11.33 -2.87
CA ASP A 102 -13.92 -11.16 -1.44
C ASP A 102 -12.86 -10.09 -1.19
N ARG A 103 -12.46 -9.32 -2.21
CA ARG A 103 -11.54 -8.19 -2.10
C ARG A 103 -12.17 -7.09 -1.24
N PHE A 104 -11.37 -6.54 -0.33
CA PHE A 104 -11.81 -5.51 0.61
C PHE A 104 -10.64 -4.65 1.09
N GLU A 105 -10.75 -3.34 0.91
CA GLU A 105 -9.81 -2.35 1.45
C GLU A 105 -10.07 -2.18 2.95
N PHE A 106 -9.18 -2.72 3.78
CA PHE A 106 -9.35 -2.70 5.23
C PHE A 106 -8.53 -1.60 5.91
N LEU A 107 -7.54 -1.03 5.24
CA LEU A 107 -6.67 0.01 5.79
C LEU A 107 -6.35 1.06 4.74
N THR A 108 -6.56 2.32 5.09
CA THR A 108 -6.05 3.46 4.33
C THR A 108 -5.24 4.39 5.21
N LEU A 109 -4.11 4.87 4.68
CA LEU A 109 -3.31 5.92 5.28
C LEU A 109 -3.25 7.09 4.30
N ARG A 110 -3.93 8.19 4.64
CA ARG A 110 -3.98 9.39 3.81
C ARG A 110 -3.08 10.45 4.40
N PHE A 111 -1.95 10.67 3.75
CA PHE A 111 -0.94 11.65 4.14
C PHE A 111 -1.17 12.98 3.43
N ARG A 112 -0.93 14.09 4.11
CA ARG A 112 -1.02 15.46 3.56
C ARG A 112 0.32 16.17 3.58
N ASN A 113 0.56 16.99 2.56
CA ASN A 113 1.78 17.78 2.39
C ASN A 113 3.04 16.91 2.50
N VAL A 114 3.14 15.97 1.57
CA VAL A 114 4.13 14.90 1.55
C VAL A 114 5.40 15.38 0.84
N ARG A 115 6.56 15.05 1.41
CA ARG A 115 7.87 15.30 0.78
C ARG A 115 8.71 14.03 0.81
N VAL A 116 9.26 13.64 -0.33
CA VAL A 116 10.16 12.49 -0.44
C VAL A 116 11.48 12.84 0.26
N GLU A 117 11.89 12.01 1.21
CA GLU A 117 13.07 12.20 2.05
C GLU A 117 14.24 11.33 1.59
N SER A 118 13.96 10.13 1.08
CA SER A 118 14.99 9.26 0.53
C SER A 118 14.48 8.45 -0.66
N PHE A 119 15.40 8.17 -1.59
CA PHE A 119 15.18 7.29 -2.73
C PHE A 119 16.45 6.47 -2.95
N ASN A 120 16.36 5.15 -2.76
CA ASN A 120 17.47 4.23 -2.93
C ASN A 120 17.05 3.12 -3.88
N THR A 121 17.64 3.11 -5.08
CA THR A 121 17.39 2.07 -6.10
C THR A 121 18.57 1.11 -6.18
N GLY A 122 18.30 -0.17 -6.45
CA GLY A 122 19.34 -1.16 -6.58
C GLY A 122 18.82 -2.54 -6.99
N GLY A 123 19.73 -3.46 -7.24
CA GLY A 123 19.42 -4.86 -7.47
C GLY A 123 20.68 -5.67 -7.74
N SER A 124 20.52 -6.99 -7.71
CA SER A 124 21.57 -7.94 -8.05
C SER A 124 21.12 -8.82 -9.20
N ASP A 125 22.05 -9.48 -9.88
CA ASP A 125 21.72 -10.54 -10.82
C ASP A 125 20.86 -11.62 -10.14
N GLY A 126 19.77 -12.01 -10.80
CA GLY A 126 18.83 -13.02 -10.28
C GLY A 126 17.88 -12.57 -9.17
N SER A 127 17.90 -11.32 -8.71
CA SER A 127 16.91 -10.75 -7.79
C SER A 127 16.00 -9.73 -8.48
N ASN A 128 14.86 -9.42 -7.85
CA ASN A 128 13.99 -8.35 -8.33
C ASN A 128 14.64 -7.00 -8.03
N PHE A 129 14.90 -6.21 -9.08
CA PHE A 129 15.30 -4.81 -8.93
C PHE A 129 14.21 -4.04 -8.17
N SER A 130 14.61 -3.31 -7.13
CA SER A 130 13.67 -2.62 -6.26
C SER A 130 14.20 -1.29 -5.78
N GLU A 131 13.29 -0.50 -5.25
CA GLU A 131 13.53 0.86 -4.77
C GLU A 131 12.95 0.98 -3.38
N GLN A 132 13.77 1.47 -2.44
CA GLN A 132 13.35 1.84 -1.10
C GLN A 132 13.23 3.36 -1.02
N VAL A 133 12.01 3.81 -0.71
CA VAL A 133 11.64 5.21 -0.71
C VAL A 133 11.05 5.57 0.65
N SER A 134 11.34 6.76 1.15
CA SER A 134 10.69 7.31 2.32
C SER A 134 10.13 8.70 2.06
N PHE A 135 9.06 9.06 2.75
CA PHE A 135 8.54 10.42 2.76
C PHE A 135 8.13 10.85 4.17
N ASN A 136 8.28 12.15 4.44
CA ASN A 136 7.64 12.80 5.57
C ASN A 136 6.32 13.45 5.11
N PHE A 137 5.55 13.92 6.08
CA PHE A 137 4.23 14.51 5.89
C PHE A 137 3.89 15.43 7.07
N GLU A 138 2.88 16.28 6.88
CA GLU A 138 2.38 17.19 7.93
C GLU A 138 1.16 16.63 8.67
N GLU A 139 0.39 15.75 8.04
CA GLU A 139 -0.76 15.09 8.66
C GLU A 139 -0.96 13.71 8.05
N VAL A 140 -1.49 12.79 8.85
CA VAL A 140 -1.98 11.50 8.38
C VAL A 140 -3.35 11.19 8.97
N GLU A 141 -4.28 10.76 8.12
CA GLU A 141 -5.49 10.08 8.52
C GLU A 141 -5.27 8.57 8.44
N TYR A 142 -5.34 7.89 9.58
CA TYR A 142 -5.31 6.45 9.68
C TYR A 142 -6.75 5.95 9.75
N SER A 143 -7.17 5.12 8.80
CA SER A 143 -8.52 4.55 8.78
C SER A 143 -8.48 3.04 8.64
N TYR A 144 -9.12 2.34 9.57
CA TYR A 144 -9.29 0.88 9.53
C TYR A 144 -10.76 0.51 9.42
N THR A 145 -11.11 -0.32 8.45
CA THR A 145 -12.47 -0.81 8.24
C THR A 145 -12.53 -2.27 8.69
N PRO A 146 -13.27 -2.61 9.77
CA PRO A 146 -13.38 -3.99 10.22
C PRO A 146 -14.29 -4.79 9.29
N ARG A 147 -13.97 -6.05 9.05
CA ARG A 147 -14.88 -6.98 8.36
C ARG A 147 -15.77 -7.70 9.36
N ARG A 148 -17.08 -7.70 9.12
CA ARG A 148 -18.07 -8.38 9.97
C ARG A 148 -18.08 -9.89 9.70
N GLN A 149 -18.67 -10.65 10.63
CA GLN A 149 -18.80 -12.11 10.50
C GLN A 149 -19.67 -12.54 9.30
N ASP A 150 -20.62 -11.70 8.90
CA ASP A 150 -21.47 -11.93 7.72
C ASP A 150 -20.77 -11.59 6.39
N GLY A 151 -19.49 -11.20 6.44
CA GLY A 151 -18.68 -10.82 5.28
C GLY A 151 -18.83 -9.36 4.85
N SER A 152 -19.76 -8.60 5.45
CA SER A 152 -19.97 -7.17 5.15
C SER A 152 -18.93 -6.26 5.81
N GLU A 153 -18.80 -5.04 5.29
CA GLU A 153 -17.88 -4.03 5.79
C GLU A 153 -18.47 -3.25 6.97
N GLY A 154 -17.72 -3.18 8.07
CA GLY A 154 -18.01 -2.36 9.24
C GLY A 154 -17.94 -0.85 8.96
N SER A 155 -18.31 -0.05 9.95
CA SER A 155 -18.01 1.38 9.91
C SER A 155 -16.51 1.60 10.13
N PRO A 156 -15.83 2.42 9.31
CA PRO A 156 -14.42 2.72 9.52
C PRO A 156 -14.14 3.35 10.90
N VAL A 157 -13.00 2.99 11.47
CA VAL A 157 -12.44 3.58 12.68
C VAL A 157 -11.27 4.46 12.25
N THR A 158 -11.37 5.76 12.49
CA THR A 158 -10.43 6.75 11.93
C THR A 158 -9.76 7.57 13.04
N ALA A 159 -8.48 7.90 12.82
CA ALA A 159 -7.72 8.84 13.63
C ALA A 159 -6.91 9.79 12.74
N THR A 160 -7.01 11.09 12.99
CA THR A 160 -6.19 12.12 12.32
C THR A 160 -5.07 12.58 13.23
N ILE A 161 -3.85 12.59 12.71
CA ILE A 161 -2.64 12.90 13.45
C ILE A 161 -1.90 14.02 12.73
N SER A 162 -1.84 15.20 13.34
CA SER A 162 -0.92 16.26 12.91
C SER A 162 0.52 15.83 13.25
N ALA A 163 1.35 15.73 12.23
CA ALA A 163 2.66 15.14 12.31
C ALA A 163 3.65 16.09 13.00
N ARG A 164 4.28 15.56 14.05
CA ARG A 164 5.55 16.07 14.57
C ARG A 164 6.61 15.03 14.26
N GLN A 165 7.49 15.30 13.31
CA GLN A 165 8.54 14.33 12.95
C GLN A 165 9.52 14.09 14.09
N CYS A 166 9.90 12.82 14.29
CA CYS A 166 10.96 12.43 15.22
C CYS A 166 12.29 12.95 14.69
N ARG A 167 12.90 13.91 15.39
CA ARG A 167 14.26 14.35 15.09
C ARG A 167 15.23 13.52 15.91
N ASN A 168 16.16 12.84 15.24
CA ASN A 168 17.35 12.32 15.90
C ASN A 168 18.20 13.55 16.27
N ASN A 169 18.39 13.79 17.57
CA ASN A 169 19.43 14.70 18.04
C ASN A 169 20.79 14.01 17.94
#